data_AF-A0A9N9JBY1-F1
#
_entry.id   AF-A0A9N9JBY1-F1
#
_cell.length_a   1.000
_cell.length_b   1.000
_cell.length_c   1.000
_cell.angle_alpha   90.00
_cell.angle_beta   90.00
_cell.angle_gamma   90.00
#
_symmetry.space_group_name_H-M   'P 1'
#
loop_
_entity.id
_entity.type
_entity.pdbx_description
1 polymer ?
#
loop_
_entity_poly.entity_id
_entity_poly.type
_entity_poly.pdbx_seq_one_letter_code
_entity_poly.pdbx_strand_id
1 'polypeptide(L)' 'KLKIKIEDPPGRKHMVFLGGAVLANIMKDKQSWWITKQEWEEEGARALDKLEIRGAA' A
#
# COMPACT_ATOMS: atom_id res chain seq x y z
N LYS A 1 -4.85 7.05 -33.39
CA LYS A 1 -6.09 7.05 -32.59
C LYS A 1 -5.75 6.70 -31.15
N LEU A 2 -5.96 7.63 -30.22
CA LEU A 2 -5.78 7.36 -28.78
C LEU A 2 -6.93 6.44 -28.33
N LYS A 3 -6.63 5.27 -27.78
CA LYS A 3 -7.65 4.39 -27.19
C LYS A 3 -7.82 4.79 -25.72
N ILE A 4 -8.95 5.41 -25.40
CA ILE A 4 -9.30 5.74 -24.02
C ILE A 4 -10.13 4.58 -23.46
N LYS A 5 -9.76 4.06 -22.29
CA LYS A 5 -10.51 3.05 -21.54
C LYS A 5 -11.01 3.68 -20.24
N ILE A 6 -12.33 3.68 -20.02
CA ILE A 6 -12.97 4.14 -18.79
C ILE A 6 -13.42 2.90 -18.03
N GLU A 7 -13.00 2.75 -16.78
CA GLU A 7 -13.45 1.69 -15.89
C GLU A 7 -14.32 2.29 -14.78
N ASP A 8 -15.60 1.92 -14.74
CA ASP A 8 -16.52 2.26 -13.65
C ASP A 8 -17.26 1.03 -13.13
N PRO A 9 -16.58 0.15 -12.38
CA PRO A 9 -17.21 -1.06 -11.89
C PRO A 9 -18.15 -0.79 -10.70
N PRO A 10 -19.20 -1.62 -10.53
CA PRO A 10 -20.07 -1.54 -9.37
C PRO A 10 -19.23 -1.78 -8.09
N GLY A 11 -19.42 -0.93 -7.08
CA GLY A 11 -18.63 -1.00 -5.86
C GLY A 11 -17.32 -0.20 -5.88
N ARG A 12 -17.12 0.72 -6.83
CA ARG A 12 -16.01 1.69 -6.88
C ARG A 12 -15.64 2.29 -5.51
N LYS A 13 -16.63 2.59 -4.67
CA LYS A 13 -16.44 3.10 -3.30
C LYS A 13 -15.55 2.24 -2.40
N HIS A 14 -15.49 0.92 -2.66
CA HIS A 14 -14.77 -0.06 -1.86
C HIS A 14 -13.48 -0.53 -2.52
N MET A 15 -13.16 -0.06 -3.73
CA MET A 15 -12.06 -0.57 -4.53
C MET A 15 -10.70 -0.39 -3.86
N VAL A 16 -10.48 0.76 -3.22
CA VAL A 16 -9.25 1.04 -2.48
C VAL A 16 -9.09 0.07 -1.30
N PHE A 17 -10.18 -0.16 -0.56
CA PHE A 17 -10.18 -1.10 0.55
C PHE A 17 -9.90 -2.54 0.08
N LEU A 18 -10.58 -2.99 -0.98
CA LEU A 18 -10.38 -4.33 -1.54
C LEU A 18 -8.94 -4.52 -2.05
N GLY A 19 -8.41 -3.54 -2.78
CA GLY A 19 -7.02 -3.57 -3.25
C GLY A 19 -6.02 -3.67 -2.10
N GLY A 20 -6.21 -2.85 -1.05
CA GLY A 20 -5.37 -2.90 0.16
C GLY A 20 -5.47 -4.22 0.90
N ALA A 21 -6.68 -4.77 1.07
CA ALA A 21 -6.89 -6.05 1.76
C ALA A 21 -6.25 -7.23 1.02
N VAL A 22 -6.41 -7.28 -0.31
CA VAL A 22 -5.79 -8.33 -1.14
C VAL A 22 -4.26 -8.22 -1.09
N LEU A 23 -3.71 -7.01 -1.24
CA LEU A 23 -2.28 -6.78 -1.15
C LEU A 23 -1.73 -7.18 0.24
N ALA A 24 -2.38 -6.76 1.32
CA ALA A 24 -1.99 -7.12 2.69
C ALA A 24 -1.97 -8.65 2.88
N ASN A 25 -2.98 -9.36 2.37
CA ASN A 25 -3.03 -10.82 2.47
C ASN A 25 -1.91 -11.51 1.67
N ILE A 26 -1.56 -10.99 0.49
CA ILE A 26 -0.44 -11.50 -0.32
C ILE A 26 0.91 -11.26 0.38
N MET A 27 1.06 -10.12 1.04
CA MET A 27 2.33 -9.67 1.61
C MET A 27 2.55 -10.09 3.07
N LYS A 28 1.59 -10.78 3.70
CA LYS A 28 1.61 -11.11 5.14
C LYS A 28 2.89 -11.83 5.60
N ASP A 29 3.45 -12.71 4.77
CA ASP A 29 4.60 -13.53 5.12
C ASP A 29 5.95 -12.86 4.76
N LYS A 30 5.91 -11.72 4.05
CA LYS A 30 7.11 -10.96 3.66
C LYS A 30 7.50 -10.00 4.76
N GLN A 31 8.27 -10.46 5.75
CA GLN A 31 8.67 -9.64 6.91
C GLN A 31 9.36 -8.32 6.54
N SER A 32 10.15 -8.28 5.46
CA SER A 32 10.79 -7.05 4.98
C SER A 32 9.82 -5.99 4.44
N TRP A 33 8.55 -6.35 4.22
CA TRP A 33 7.51 -5.41 3.79
C TRP A 33 6.88 -4.65 4.95
N TRP A 34 6.81 -5.28 6.12
CA TRP A 34 6.10 -4.73 7.29
C TRP A 34 7.05 -3.92 8.15
N ILE A 35 6.56 -2.80 8.69
CA ILE A 35 7.24 -2.10 9.78
C ILE A 35 7.01 -2.91 11.05
N THR A 36 8.09 -3.37 11.64
CA THR A 36 8.08 -4.11 12.89
C THR A 36 7.98 -3.16 14.08
N LYS A 37 7.58 -3.70 15.23
CA LYS A 37 7.56 -2.94 16.48
C LYS A 37 8.95 -2.40 16.85
N GLN A 38 9.98 -3.20 16.63
CA GLN A 38 11.37 -2.81 16.92
C GLN A 38 11.81 -1.62 16.07
N GLU A 39 11.60 -1.68 14.74
CA GLU A 39 11.92 -0.57 13.84
C GLU A 39 11.19 0.72 14.24
N TRP A 40 9.93 0.61 14.65
CA TRP A 40 9.16 1.76 15.12
C TRP A 40 9.71 2.37 16.42
N GLU A 41 10.11 1.54 17.38
CA GLU A 41 10.67 1.99 18.66
C GLU A 41 12.05 2.63 18.49
N GLU A 42 12.86 2.15 17.54
CA GLU A 42 14.21 2.67 17.27
C GLU A 42 14.21 3.94 16.39
N GLU A 43 13.40 3.97 15.33
CA GLU A 43 13.43 5.03 14.32
C GLU A 43 12.27 6.02 14.42
N GLY A 44 11.22 5.67 15.16
CA GLY A 44 9.97 6.44 15.23
C GLY A 44 9.33 6.60 13.86
N ALA A 45 8.87 7.81 13.56
CA ALA A 45 8.25 8.12 12.27
C ALA A 45 9.17 7.92 11.04
N ARG A 46 10.49 7.82 11.22
CA ARG A 46 11.42 7.54 10.12
C ARG A 46 11.31 6.10 9.60
N ALA A 47 10.78 5.17 10.39
CA ALA A 47 10.50 3.81 9.93
C ALA A 47 9.55 3.79 8.71
N LEU A 48 8.77 4.85 8.49
CA LEU A 48 7.92 5.02 7.31
C LEU A 48 8.71 5.19 6.00
N ASP A 49 9.99 5.56 6.07
CA ASP A 49 10.86 5.69 4.89
C ASP A 49 11.05 4.34 4.18
N LYS A 50 10.94 3.23 4.93
CA LYS A 50 10.90 1.85 4.42
C LYS A 50 9.78 1.62 3.39
N LEU A 51 8.70 2.39 3.47
CA LEU A 51 7.55 2.27 2.59
C LEU A 51 7.62 3.19 1.36
N GLU A 52 8.72 3.94 1.18
CA GLU A 52 8.92 4.89 0.07
C GLU A 52 7.78 5.93 -0.10
N ILE A 53 6.99 6.17 0.96
CA ILE A 53 5.81 7.06 0.93
C ILE A 53 6.21 8.54 0.69
N ARG A 54 7.50 8.86 0.73
CA ARG A 54 8.03 10.22 0.51
C ARG A 54 8.17 10.65 -0.97
N GLY A 55 7.80 9.80 -1.94
CA GLY A 55 8.08 10.04 -3.37
C GLY A 55 6.89 10.30 -4.31
N ALA A 56 5.68 10.55 -3.80
CA ALA A 56 4.53 10.91 -4.64
C ALA A 56 4.29 12.43 -4.61
N ALA A 57 5.16 13.19 -5.26
CA ALA A 57 4.96 14.59 -5.64
C ALA A 57 5.04 14.73 -7.16
#